data_AF-A0A355C7S6-F1
#
_entry.id   AF-A0A355C7S6-F1
#
_cell.length_a   1.000
_cell.length_b   1.000
_cell.length_c   1.000
_cell.angle_alpha   90.00
_cell.angle_beta   90.00
_cell.angle_gamma   90.00
#
_symmetry.space_group_name_H-M   'P 1'
#
loop_
_entity.id
_entity.type
_entity.pdbx_description
1 polymer ?
#
loop_
_entity_poly.entity_id
_entity_poly.type
_entity_poly.pdbx_seq_one_letter_code
_entity_poly.pdbx_strand_id
1 'polypeptide(L)'
;MTYKWNYLTLTTDQKNKKNELTKEIQIDPVLTELLLKRGISSVEEAQKFLYPSLSDLHDPFLLPDMEEAIRRIEQAIGNKERILIYGDYDVDGTTAVSLVYKF
;
A
#
# COMPACT_ATOMS: atom_id res chain seq x y z
N MET A 1 30.14 9.35 -16.06
CA MET A 1 28.74 9.54 -15.66
C MET A 1 28.70 10.49 -14.48
N THR A 2 28.04 11.63 -14.60
CA THR A 2 27.97 12.64 -13.54
C THR A 2 26.60 12.53 -12.89
N TYR A 3 26.54 12.06 -11.64
CA TYR A 3 25.29 12.00 -10.89
C TYR A 3 24.96 13.39 -10.35
N LYS A 4 23.72 13.84 -10.58
CA LYS A 4 23.19 15.07 -9.98
C LYS A 4 22.38 14.70 -8.74
N TRP A 5 22.90 15.02 -7.57
CA TRP A 5 22.19 14.87 -6.31
C TRP A 5 21.21 16.02 -6.13
N ASN A 6 19.93 15.70 -5.94
CA ASN A 6 18.90 16.68 -5.62
C ASN A 6 18.50 16.49 -4.16
N TYR A 7 18.81 17.47 -3.32
CA TYR A 7 18.33 17.51 -1.95
C TYR A 7 17.18 18.50 -1.84
N LEU A 8 15.97 17.99 -1.65
CA LEU A 8 14.79 18.82 -1.43
C LEU A 8 14.73 19.21 0.05
N THR A 9 14.98 20.50 0.32
CA THR A 9 14.84 21.09 1.65
C THR A 9 13.39 21.44 1.93
N LEU A 10 12.95 21.24 3.17
CA LEU A 10 11.63 21.71 3.61
C LEU A 10 11.53 23.24 3.54
N THR A 11 10.39 23.73 3.08
CA THR A 11 10.04 25.16 3.18
C THR A 11 9.85 25.57 4.65
N THR A 12 9.81 26.88 4.92
CA THR A 12 9.58 27.40 6.28
C THR A 12 8.29 26.85 6.89
N ASP A 13 7.21 26.81 6.11
CA ASP A 13 5.92 26.28 6.57
C ASP A 13 5.98 24.79 6.89
N GLN A 14 6.70 24.02 6.06
CA GLN A 14 6.92 22.59 6.31
C GLN A 14 7.78 22.33 7.54
N LYS A 15 8.74 23.22 7.87
CA LYS A 15 9.53 23.11 9.11
C LYS A 15 8.67 23.34 10.35
N ASN A 16 7.72 24.28 10.30
CA ASN A 16 6.78 24.49 11.40
C ASN A 16 5.87 23.28 11.59
N LYS A 17 5.27 22.79 10.51
CA LYS A 17 4.48 21.53 10.52
C LYS A 17 5.27 20.34 11.02
N LYS A 18 6.56 20.24 10.67
CA LYS A 18 7.45 19.19 11.19
C LYS A 18 7.50 19.24 12.72
N ASN A 19 7.72 20.41 13.29
CA ASN A 19 7.85 20.56 14.74
C ASN A 19 6.54 20.24 15.48
N GLU A 20 5.40 20.60 14.90
CA GLU A 20 4.06 20.25 15.41
C GLU A 20 3.85 18.73 15.38
N LEU A 21 4.01 18.14 14.20
CA LEU A 21 3.81 16.70 13.99
C LEU A 21 4.79 15.84 14.80
N THR A 22 6.03 16.31 15.00
CA THR A 22 7.03 15.65 15.86
C THR A 22 6.54 15.58 17.31
N LYS A 23 5.95 16.67 17.83
CA LYS A 23 5.44 16.72 19.20
C LYS A 23 4.22 15.82 19.39
N GLU A 24 3.36 15.75 18.38
CA GLU A 24 2.11 14.99 18.44
C GLU A 24 2.35 13.48 18.33
N ILE A 25 3.22 13.04 17.42
CA ILE A 25 3.50 11.61 17.18
C ILE A 25 4.60 11.07 18.11
N GLN A 26 5.45 11.95 18.65
CA GLN A 26 6.58 11.58 19.52
C GLN A 26 7.59 10.63 18.85
N ILE A 27 7.87 10.85 17.56
CA ILE A 27 8.90 10.12 16.79
C ILE A 27 10.10 11.02 16.49
N ASP A 28 11.18 10.42 15.99
CA ASP A 28 12.39 11.16 15.63
C ASP A 28 12.09 12.25 14.57
N PRO A 29 12.59 13.49 14.74
CA PRO A 29 12.34 14.58 13.79
C PRO A 29 12.73 14.27 12.34
N VAL A 30 13.70 13.38 12.12
CA VAL A 30 14.09 12.92 10.78
C VAL A 30 12.98 12.09 10.15
N LEU A 31 12.33 11.21 10.92
CA LEU A 31 11.19 10.43 10.43
C LEU A 31 10.01 11.33 10.09
N THR A 32 9.72 12.33 10.93
CA THR A 32 8.68 13.32 10.66
C THR A 32 8.97 14.13 9.39
N GLU A 33 10.22 14.51 9.15
CA GLU A 33 10.62 15.16 7.90
C GLU A 33 10.39 14.26 6.67
N LEU A 34 10.71 12.97 6.79
CA LEU A 34 10.50 12.00 5.71
C LEU A 34 9.01 11.73 5.43
N LEU A 35 8.15 11.76 6.45
CA LEU A 35 6.70 11.64 6.30
C LEU A 35 6.14 12.86 5.54
N LEU A 36 6.52 14.08 5.95
CA LEU A 36 6.12 15.30 5.25
C LEU A 36 6.58 15.32 3.79
N LYS A 37 7.78 14.82 3.50
CA LYS A 37 8.28 14.68 2.11
C LYS A 37 7.49 13.67 1.28
N ARG A 38 6.82 12.70 1.92
CA ARG A 38 5.89 11.75 1.28
C ARG A 38 4.46 12.31 1.15
N GLY A 39 4.21 13.55 1.59
CA GLY A 39 2.89 14.16 1.58
C GLY A 39 2.02 13.76 2.78
N ILE A 40 2.57 13.04 3.75
CA ILE A 40 1.88 12.66 4.99
C ILE A 40 2.04 13.80 5.98
N SER A 41 0.94 14.43 6.37
CA SER A 41 0.97 15.67 7.15
C SER A 41 0.08 15.67 8.39
N SER A 42 -0.78 14.66 8.56
CA SER A 42 -1.57 14.48 9.78
C SER A 42 -1.04 13.34 10.65
N VAL A 43 -1.39 13.39 11.93
CA VAL A 43 -1.11 12.30 12.90
C VAL A 43 -1.77 11.00 12.46
N GLU A 44 -3.01 11.07 11.98
CA GLU A 44 -3.79 9.91 11.54
C GLU A 44 -3.15 9.24 10.32
N GLU A 45 -2.75 10.01 9.32
CA GLU A 45 -2.04 9.52 8.13
C GLU A 45 -0.70 8.88 8.52
N ALA A 46 0.03 9.50 9.44
CA ALA A 46 1.31 8.99 9.91
C ALA A 46 1.16 7.70 10.73
N GLN A 47 0.15 7.61 11.61
CA GLN A 47 -0.16 6.39 12.33
C GLN A 47 -0.55 5.26 11.37
N LYS A 48 -1.43 5.54 10.40
CA LYS A 48 -1.86 4.56 9.39
C LYS A 48 -0.69 4.08 8.53
N PHE A 49 0.27 4.96 8.21
CA PHE A 49 1.45 4.61 7.42
C PHE A 49 2.46 3.79 8.21
N LEU A 50 2.75 4.16 9.47
CA LEU A 50 3.76 3.49 10.29
C LEU A 50 3.26 2.19 10.93
N TYR A 51 1.97 2.12 11.24
CA TYR A 51 1.33 1.01 11.95
C TYR A 51 0.05 0.56 11.23
N PRO A 52 0.14 0.11 9.96
CA PRO A 52 -1.02 -0.33 9.22
C PRO A 52 -1.59 -1.62 9.82
N SER A 53 -2.91 -1.77 9.71
CA SER A 53 -3.66 -2.95 10.10
C SER A 53 -4.38 -3.56 8.89
N LEU A 54 -4.82 -4.81 8.98
CA LEU A 54 -5.63 -5.42 7.90
C LEU A 54 -6.96 -4.68 7.68
N SER A 55 -7.50 -4.03 8.71
CA SER A 55 -8.69 -3.17 8.59
C SER A 55 -8.46 -1.90 7.78
N ASP A 56 -7.20 -1.53 7.51
CA ASP A 56 -6.86 -0.38 6.68
C ASP A 56 -6.86 -0.69 5.17
N LEU A 57 -7.00 -1.96 4.80
CA LEU A 57 -7.13 -2.38 3.41
C LEU A 57 -8.42 -1.83 2.79
N HIS A 58 -8.34 -1.49 1.51
CA HIS A 58 -9.52 -1.09 0.75
C HIS A 58 -10.45 -2.28 0.55
N ASP A 59 -11.74 -1.99 0.42
CA ASP A 59 -12.73 -2.98 0.05
C ASP A 59 -12.36 -3.59 -1.33
N PRO A 60 -12.12 -4.92 -1.43
CA PRO A 60 -11.80 -5.57 -2.70
C PRO A 60 -12.88 -5.40 -3.77
N PHE A 61 -14.14 -5.18 -3.39
CA PHE A 61 -15.25 -4.97 -4.32
C PHE A 61 -15.20 -3.60 -5.03
N LEU A 62 -14.28 -2.72 -4.62
CA LEU A 62 -13.97 -1.50 -5.37
C LEU A 62 -13.18 -1.79 -6.66
N LEU A 63 -12.60 -2.99 -6.80
CA LEU A 63 -11.98 -3.40 -8.06
C LEU A 63 -13.08 -3.71 -9.10
N PRO A 64 -12.96 -3.20 -10.34
CA PRO A 64 -13.91 -3.49 -11.40
C PRO A 64 -14.13 -5.00 -11.57
N ASP A 65 -15.39 -5.39 -11.76
CA ASP A 65 -15.83 -6.76 -12.03
C ASP A 65 -15.46 -7.80 -10.95
N MET A 66 -15.11 -7.38 -9.72
CA MET A 66 -14.76 -8.31 -8.64
C MET A 66 -15.89 -9.30 -8.31
N GLU A 67 -17.13 -8.81 -8.21
CA GLU A 67 -18.31 -9.65 -7.96
C GLU A 67 -18.54 -10.67 -9.08
N GLU A 68 -18.38 -10.25 -10.34
CA GLU A 68 -18.52 -11.12 -11.51
C GLU A 68 -17.43 -12.19 -11.55
N ALA A 69 -16.18 -11.83 -11.23
CA ALA A 69 -15.05 -12.74 -11.17
C ALA A 69 -15.27 -13.84 -10.12
N ILE A 70 -15.70 -13.46 -8.91
CA ILE A 70 -16.01 -14.42 -7.83
C ILE A 70 -17.11 -15.38 -8.28
N ARG A 71 -18.23 -14.86 -8.80
CA ARG A 71 -19.36 -15.67 -9.27
C ARG A 71 -18.93 -16.68 -10.34
N ARG A 72 -18.08 -16.27 -11.29
CA ARG A 72 -17.56 -17.15 -12.35
C ARG A 72 -16.68 -18.27 -11.80
N ILE A 73 -15.84 -17.96 -10.81
CA ILE A 73 -14.96 -18.93 -10.15
C ILE A 73 -15.79 -19.93 -9.33
N GLU A 74 -16.73 -19.45 -8.52
CA GLU A 74 -17.63 -20.30 -7.72
C GLU A 74 -18.44 -21.27 -8.60
N GLN A 75 -18.95 -20.78 -9.72
CA GLN A 75 -19.63 -21.62 -10.71
C GLN A 75 -18.70 -22.70 -11.29
N ALA A 76 -17.46 -22.35 -11.64
CA ALA A 76 -16.47 -23.30 -12.16
C ALA A 76 -16.20 -24.43 -11.16
N ILE A 77 -16.02 -24.06 -9.89
CA ILE A 77 -15.78 -24.99 -8.78
C ILE A 77 -16.99 -25.91 -8.60
N GLY A 78 -18.21 -25.35 -8.55
CA GLY A 78 -19.45 -26.12 -8.41
C GLY A 78 -19.68 -27.11 -9.55
N ASN A 79 -19.32 -26.73 -10.78
CA ASN A 79 -19.43 -27.56 -11.98
C ASN A 79 -18.25 -28.52 -12.18
N LYS A 80 -17.23 -28.48 -11.31
CA LYS A 80 -15.98 -29.26 -11.44
C LYS A 80 -15.26 -29.01 -12.77
N GLU A 81 -15.31 -27.77 -13.24
CA GLU A 81 -14.55 -27.32 -14.42
C GLU A 81 -13.06 -27.37 -14.12
N ARG A 82 -12.23 -27.57 -15.16
CA ARG A 82 -10.78 -27.42 -15.01
C ARG A 82 -10.45 -25.92 -14.99
N ILE A 83 -9.78 -25.48 -13.93
CA ILE A 83 -9.34 -24.10 -13.75
C ILE A 83 -7.83 -24.04 -14.01
N LEU A 84 -7.42 -23.17 -14.93
CA LEU A 84 -6.02 -22.82 -15.14
C LEU A 84 -5.74 -21.52 -14.39
N ILE A 85 -4.77 -21.54 -13.49
CA ILE A 85 -4.26 -20.33 -12.82
C ILE A 85 -3.00 -19.92 -13.57
N TYR A 86 -3.06 -18.75 -14.20
CA TYR A 86 -1.96 -18.19 -15.00
C TYR A 86 -1.55 -16.85 -14.39
N GLY A 87 -0.28 -16.73 -13.99
CA GLY A 87 0.29 -15.51 -13.41
C GLY A 87 1.54 -15.07 -14.16
N ASP A 88 2.02 -13.89 -13.82
CA ASP A 88 3.27 -13.35 -14.38
C ASP A 88 4.51 -13.99 -13.74
N TYR A 89 5.66 -13.83 -14.39
CA TYR A 89 6.93 -14.44 -13.99
C TYR A 89 7.63 -13.73 -12.83
N ASP A 90 7.12 -12.57 -12.40
CA ASP A 90 7.67 -11.84 -11.27
C ASP A 90 7.24 -12.46 -9.92
N VAL A 91 7.83 -11.94 -8.84
CA VAL A 91 7.59 -12.48 -7.49
C VAL A 91 6.14 -12.27 -7.08
N ASP A 92 5.52 -11.17 -7.48
CA ASP A 92 4.13 -10.85 -7.14
C ASP A 92 3.17 -11.81 -7.86
N GLY A 93 3.38 -12.08 -9.15
CA GLY A 93 2.59 -13.03 -9.94
C GLY A 93 2.73 -14.47 -9.47
N THR A 94 3.96 -14.93 -9.22
CA THR A 94 4.22 -16.30 -8.76
C THR A 94 3.66 -16.57 -7.36
N THR A 95 3.75 -15.60 -6.45
CA THR A 95 3.15 -15.71 -5.11
C THR A 95 1.62 -15.69 -5.16
N ALA A 96 1.02 -14.88 -6.02
CA ALA A 96 -0.43 -14.86 -6.24
C ALA A 96 -0.95 -16.21 -6.76
N VAL A 97 -0.28 -16.81 -7.77
CA VAL A 97 -0.65 -18.13 -8.30
C VAL A 97 -0.59 -19.19 -7.20
N SER A 98 0.49 -19.19 -6.41
CA SER A 98 0.65 -20.15 -5.32
C SER A 98 -0.43 -19.99 -4.25
N LEU A 99 -0.85 -18.75 -3.95
CA LEU A 99 -1.90 -18.48 -2.98
C LEU A 99 -3.23 -19.04 -3.48
N VAL A 100 -3.64 -18.66 -4.70
CA VAL A 100 -4.93 -19.07 -5.28
C VAL A 100 -5.00 -20.58 -5.51
N TYR A 101 -3.89 -21.23 -5.87
CA TYR A 101 -3.87 -22.68 -6.07
C TYR A 101 -4.04 -23.47 -4.77
N LYS A 102 -3.58 -22.93 -3.64
CA LYS A 102 -3.57 -23.62 -2.35
C LYS A 102 -4.93 -23.58 -1.65
N PHE A 103 -5.72 -22.53 -1.90
CA PHE A 103 -7.07 -22.36 -1.36
C PHE A 103 -8.09 -23.20 -2.13
#